data_AF-A0A2G9QIC5-F1
#
_entry.id   AF-A0A2G9QIC5-F1
#
_cell.length_a   1.000
_cell.length_b   1.000
_cell.length_c   1.000
_cell.angle_alpha   90.00
_cell.angle_beta   90.00
_cell.angle_gamma   90.00
#
_symmetry.space_group_name_H-M   'P 1'
#
loop_
_entity.id
_entity.type
_entity.pdbx_description
1 polymer ?
#
loop_
_entity_poly.entity_id
_entity_poly.type
_entity_poly.pdbx_seq_one_letter_code
_entity_poly.pdbx_strand_id
1 'polypeptide(L)'
;MFCVFAQNISMSVEGDYTYLRINFYCPGSALGRNEGNIFPNPDATFVKEITYRASNMKTPGETSVPSLNLQNAFRIIKEVQKRYKTREAEEKEKEGIVKQDSLVINLNRSNPKLKDLYIRPNIAQKRMQGSLEAHVNGFRFTSVRGDKVDILYNNIKHAIFQPCDGEMIIVLHFHLKNAIMFGKKRHTDVQFYTEVGEITTDLGKHQHMHDRDDLYAEQVSLDD
;
A
#
# COMPACT_ATOMS: atom_id res chain seq x y z
N MET A 1 -0.29 18.87 18.39
CA MET A 1 0.83 18.81 19.35
C MET A 1 0.66 17.70 20.38
N PHE A 2 -0.47 17.58 21.08
CA PHE A 2 -0.68 16.58 22.14
C PHE A 2 -0.47 15.10 21.73
N CYS A 3 -0.90 14.68 20.54
CA CYS A 3 -0.75 13.29 20.08
C CYS A 3 0.70 12.84 19.84
N VAL A 4 1.63 13.77 19.67
CA VAL A 4 3.05 13.44 19.45
C VAL A 4 3.69 12.93 20.75
N PHE A 5 3.22 13.42 21.89
CA PHE A 5 3.78 13.11 23.20
C PHE A 5 3.07 11.95 23.92
N ALA A 6 1.85 11.59 23.53
CA ALA A 6 1.10 10.51 24.15
C ALA A 6 1.45 9.14 23.54
N GLN A 7 2.10 8.28 24.31
CA GLN A 7 2.49 6.92 23.92
C GLN A 7 1.29 6.00 23.78
N ASN A 8 0.45 5.93 24.82
CA ASN A 8 -0.75 5.12 24.81
C ASN A 8 -1.83 5.73 25.71
N ILE A 9 -3.07 5.31 25.49
CA ILE A 9 -4.22 5.73 26.29
C ILE A 9 -5.09 4.50 26.58
N SER A 10 -5.51 4.37 27.83
CA SER A 10 -6.36 3.29 28.34
C SER A 10 -7.49 3.87 29.19
N MET A 11 -8.62 3.19 29.19
CA MET A 11 -9.77 3.55 30.00
C MET A 11 -10.18 2.32 30.81
N SER A 12 -10.45 2.50 32.10
CA SER A 12 -10.99 1.47 32.99
C SER A 12 -12.19 2.01 33.75
N VAL A 13 -13.07 1.11 34.16
CA VAL A 13 -14.24 1.44 34.98
C VAL A 13 -14.17 0.59 36.23
N GLU A 14 -14.16 1.23 37.40
CA GLU A 14 -14.09 0.57 38.69
C GLU A 14 -15.20 1.14 39.58
N GLY A 15 -16.23 0.32 39.83
CA GLY A 15 -17.43 0.72 40.55
C GLY A 15 -18.09 1.96 39.93
N ASP A 16 -18.30 2.99 40.76
CA ASP A 16 -18.97 4.23 40.36
C ASP A 16 -18.05 5.23 39.67
N TYR A 17 -16.83 4.85 39.29
CA TYR A 17 -15.87 5.76 38.67
C TYR A 17 -15.31 5.20 37.35
N THR A 18 -15.10 6.10 36.39
CA THR A 18 -14.35 5.87 35.16
C THR A 18 -13.00 6.55 35.26
N TYR A 19 -11.96 5.84 34.85
CA TYR A 19 -10.58 6.31 34.82
C TYR A 19 -10.07 6.39 33.39
N LEU A 20 -9.42 7.50 33.03
CA LEU A 20 -8.75 7.71 31.75
C LEU A 20 -7.26 7.93 32.01
N ARG A 21 -6.44 6.94 31.67
CA ARG A 21 -4.99 7.00 31.83
C ARG A 21 -4.33 7.31 30.49
N ILE A 22 -3.47 8.32 30.49
CA ILE A 22 -2.66 8.75 29.36
C ILE A 22 -1.20 8.54 29.75
N ASN A 23 -0.49 7.70 29.02
CA ASN A 23 0.95 7.51 29.16
C ASN A 23 1.67 8.37 28.12
N PHE A 24 2.71 9.07 28.54
CA PHE A 24 3.50 9.95 27.69
C PHE A 24 4.85 9.33 27.36
N TYR A 25 5.45 9.78 26.26
CA TYR A 25 6.82 9.44 25.93
C TYR A 25 7.77 10.16 26.87
N CYS A 26 8.54 9.39 27.61
CA CYS A 26 9.68 9.87 28.38
C CYS A 26 10.87 8.92 28.16
N PRO A 27 12.11 9.35 28.46
CA PRO A 27 13.27 8.47 28.44
C PRO A 27 12.98 7.17 29.22
N GLY A 28 13.24 6.02 28.59
CA GLY A 28 12.98 4.69 29.18
C GLY A 28 11.53 4.17 29.10
N SER A 29 10.53 4.96 28.67
CA SER A 29 9.15 4.46 28.51
C SER A 29 8.93 3.62 27.25
N ALA A 30 9.80 3.78 26.25
CA ALA A 30 9.78 3.06 25.00
C ALA A 30 10.72 1.84 25.06
N LEU A 31 10.36 0.83 25.85
CA LEU A 31 11.00 -0.49 25.75
C LEU A 31 10.83 -1.01 24.30
N GLY A 32 11.92 -0.99 23.52
CA GLY A 32 11.98 -1.59 22.18
C GLY A 32 11.97 -0.64 20.96
N ARG A 33 11.97 0.69 21.14
CA ARG A 33 12.20 1.64 20.01
C ARG A 33 13.49 2.43 20.22
N ASN A 34 14.62 1.78 19.95
CA ASN A 34 15.95 2.41 20.06
C ASN A 34 16.24 3.49 18.99
N GLU A 35 15.38 3.70 17.99
CA GLU A 35 15.70 4.59 16.85
C GLU A 35 14.75 5.77 16.65
N GLY A 36 13.78 6.02 17.54
CA GLY A 36 12.67 6.95 17.21
C GLY A 36 12.63 8.28 17.96
N ASN A 37 12.92 8.27 19.25
CA ASN A 37 12.60 9.42 20.10
C ASN A 37 13.89 10.11 20.54
N ILE A 38 14.42 10.97 19.66
CA ILE A 38 15.48 11.92 20.03
C ILE A 38 14.83 12.98 20.92
N PHE A 39 14.98 12.82 22.23
CA PHE A 39 14.59 13.85 23.17
C PHE A 39 15.68 14.94 23.15
N PRO A 40 15.35 16.18 22.75
CA PRO A 40 16.35 17.24 22.59
C PRO A 40 17.05 17.63 23.90
N ASN A 41 16.43 17.34 25.05
CA ASN A 41 17.03 17.51 26.36
C ASN A 41 16.81 16.23 27.20
N PRO A 42 17.81 15.36 27.35
CA PRO A 42 17.68 14.11 28.10
C PRO A 42 17.53 14.33 29.62
N ASP A 43 18.02 15.45 30.15
CA ASP A 43 18.02 15.76 31.59
C ASP A 43 16.78 16.56 32.04
N ALA A 44 15.85 16.82 31.12
CA ALA A 44 14.60 17.51 31.45
C ALA A 44 13.69 16.63 32.34
N THR A 45 12.82 17.27 33.13
CA THR A 45 11.77 16.58 33.88
C THR A 45 10.62 16.22 32.96
N PHE A 46 10.31 14.92 32.86
CA PHE A 46 9.22 14.42 32.03
C PHE A 46 8.04 13.92 32.87
N VAL A 47 6.83 14.09 32.34
CA VAL A 47 5.63 13.44 32.88
C VAL A 47 5.54 12.05 32.26
N LYS A 48 5.44 11.01 33.10
CA LYS A 48 5.28 9.62 32.64
C LYS A 48 3.82 9.31 32.30
N GLU A 49 2.91 9.67 33.19
CA GLU A 49 1.49 9.37 33.05
C GLU A 49 0.60 10.36 33.80
N ILE A 50 -0.63 10.49 33.31
CA ILE A 50 -1.71 11.22 33.99
C ILE A 50 -2.94 10.31 33.99
N THR A 51 -3.66 10.26 35.11
CA THR A 51 -4.93 9.54 35.23
C THR A 51 -6.03 10.49 35.67
N TYR A 52 -7.05 10.65 34.83
CA TYR A 52 -8.28 11.38 35.17
C TYR A 52 -9.31 10.42 35.73
N ARG A 53 -10.12 10.88 36.69
CA ARG A 53 -11.24 10.14 37.28
C ARG A 53 -12.53 10.95 37.17
N ALA A 54 -13.62 10.32 36.76
CA ALA A 54 -14.95 10.92 36.76
C ALA A 54 -16.00 9.95 37.31
N SER A 55 -17.02 10.49 37.97
CA SER A 55 -18.13 9.69 38.50
C SER A 55 -19.05 9.20 37.38
N ASN A 56 -19.56 7.98 37.55
CA ASN A 56 -20.61 7.35 36.75
C ASN A 56 -22.01 7.68 37.28
N MET A 57 -22.11 8.38 38.41
CA MET A 57 -23.38 8.79 38.99
C MET A 57 -23.86 10.09 38.36
N LYS A 58 -25.15 10.14 38.03
CA LYS A 58 -25.84 11.35 37.60
C LYS A 58 -26.31 12.11 38.83
N THR A 59 -25.79 13.32 39.06
CA THR A 59 -26.29 14.22 40.11
C THR A 59 -27.64 14.83 39.70
N PRO A 60 -28.58 15.04 40.64
CA PRO A 60 -29.83 15.73 40.35
C PRO A 60 -29.56 17.14 39.82
N GLY A 61 -30.04 17.45 38.62
CA GLY A 61 -29.82 18.73 37.94
C GLY A 61 -28.78 18.71 36.82
N GLU A 62 -27.95 17.66 36.71
CA GLU A 62 -27.04 17.49 35.58
C GLU A 62 -27.70 16.72 34.43
N THR A 63 -27.46 17.18 33.20
CA THR A 63 -28.06 16.59 31.99
C THR A 63 -27.41 15.24 31.63
N SER A 64 -26.12 15.07 31.92
CA SER A 64 -25.32 13.90 31.51
C SER A 64 -24.39 13.41 32.61
N VAL A 65 -24.04 12.13 32.57
CA VAL A 65 -23.05 11.55 33.49
C VAL A 65 -21.65 12.11 33.18
N PRO A 66 -20.88 12.58 34.18
CA PRO A 66 -19.54 13.15 33.96
C PRO A 66 -18.58 12.21 33.23
N SER A 67 -18.67 10.89 33.45
CA SER A 67 -17.82 9.90 32.77
C SER A 67 -17.98 9.86 31.26
N LEU A 68 -19.11 10.34 30.71
CA LEU A 68 -19.32 10.43 29.27
C LEU A 68 -18.30 11.35 28.59
N ASN A 69 -17.83 12.39 29.29
CA ASN A 69 -16.78 13.28 28.78
C ASN A 69 -15.45 12.55 28.63
N LEU A 70 -15.10 11.67 29.58
CA LEU A 70 -13.88 10.85 29.50
C LEU A 70 -13.96 9.83 28.36
N GLN A 71 -15.13 9.20 28.17
CA GLN A 71 -15.35 8.27 27.05
C GLN A 71 -15.24 8.98 25.69
N ASN A 72 -15.84 10.17 25.57
CA ASN A 72 -15.73 10.99 24.36
C ASN A 72 -14.28 11.41 24.09
N ALA A 73 -13.56 11.87 25.12
CA ALA A 73 -12.15 12.22 25.01
C ALA A 73 -11.29 11.03 24.58
N PHE A 74 -11.50 9.84 25.17
CA PHE A 74 -10.81 8.61 24.78
C PHE A 74 -10.98 8.31 23.29
N ARG A 75 -12.23 8.38 22.78
CA ARG A 75 -12.54 8.15 21.37
C ARG A 75 -11.83 9.14 20.45
N ILE A 76 -11.92 10.44 20.77
CA ILE A 76 -11.30 11.51 19.99
C ILE A 76 -9.78 11.33 19.96
N ILE A 77 -9.14 11.05 21.10
CA ILE A 77 -7.69 10.85 21.19
C ILE A 77 -7.27 9.65 20.34
N LYS A 78 -7.97 8.52 20.41
CA LYS A 78 -7.70 7.34 19.57
C LYS A 78 -7.79 7.67 18.08
N GLU A 79 -8.78 8.45 17.68
CA GLU A 79 -8.94 8.87 16.29
C GLU A 79 -7.78 9.77 15.83
N VAL A 80 -7.38 10.74 16.64
CA VAL A 80 -6.23 11.61 16.34
C VAL A 80 -4.93 10.81 16.29
N GLN A 81 -4.72 9.85 17.21
CA GLN A 81 -3.57 8.95 17.17
C GLN A 81 -3.51 8.12 15.87
N LYS A 82 -4.67 7.61 15.42
CA LYS A 82 -4.76 6.88 14.15
C LYS A 82 -4.40 7.76 12.97
N ARG A 83 -5.00 8.97 12.88
CA ARG A 83 -4.71 9.93 11.80
C ARG A 83 -3.24 10.33 11.77
N TYR A 84 -2.63 10.56 12.93
CA TYR A 84 -1.21 10.93 13.04
C TYR A 84 -0.30 9.82 12.55
N LYS A 85 -0.50 8.58 13.00
CA LYS A 85 0.29 7.41 12.56
C LYS A 85 0.17 7.16 11.06
N THR A 86 -1.03 7.32 10.49
CA THR A 86 -1.23 7.21 9.04
C THR A 86 -0.44 8.28 8.30
N ARG A 87 -0.49 9.55 8.75
CA ARG A 87 0.24 10.64 8.11
C ARG A 87 1.76 10.46 8.18
N GLU A 88 2.29 10.07 9.34
CA GLU A 88 3.74 9.79 9.48
C GLU A 88 4.19 8.64 8.58
N ALA A 89 3.40 7.57 8.47
CA ALA A 89 3.70 6.48 7.57
C ALA A 89 3.71 6.93 6.10
N GLU A 90 2.73 7.75 5.70
CA GLU A 90 2.66 8.32 4.34
C GLU A 90 3.83 9.28 4.05
N GLU A 91 4.25 10.09 5.03
CA GLU A 91 5.41 10.98 4.91
C GLU A 91 6.71 10.17 4.77
N LYS A 92 6.91 9.15 5.62
CA LYS A 92 8.08 8.26 5.55
C LYS A 92 8.14 7.45 4.25
N GLU A 93 7.00 7.09 3.68
CA GLU A 93 6.95 6.45 2.36
C GLU A 93 7.35 7.42 1.24
N LYS A 94 7.04 8.72 1.40
CA LYS A 94 7.46 9.79 0.48
C LYS A 94 8.92 10.19 0.63
N GLU A 95 9.48 10.05 1.83
CA GLU A 95 10.90 10.28 2.10
C GLU A 95 11.77 9.29 1.29
N GLY A 96 12.71 9.83 0.51
CA GLY A 96 13.60 9.05 -0.35
C GLY A 96 13.12 8.87 -1.79
N ILE A 97 11.98 9.44 -2.18
CA ILE A 97 11.59 9.51 -3.60
C ILE A 97 12.48 10.52 -4.31
N VAL A 98 13.29 10.03 -5.25
CA VAL A 98 14.01 10.89 -6.19
C VAL A 98 12.99 11.46 -7.18
N LYS A 99 12.88 12.79 -7.24
CA LYS A 99 12.05 13.46 -8.25
C LYS A 99 12.55 13.05 -9.64
N GLN A 100 11.65 12.51 -10.45
CA GLN A 100 11.96 12.09 -11.82
C GLN A 100 11.48 13.14 -12.81
N ASP A 101 12.07 13.11 -14.00
CA ASP A 101 11.56 13.87 -15.13
C ASP A 101 10.18 13.33 -15.55
N SER A 102 9.44 14.15 -16.30
CA SER A 102 8.18 13.71 -16.88
C SER A 102 8.42 12.86 -18.14
N LEU A 103 7.58 11.84 -18.33
CA LEU A 103 7.58 11.05 -19.54
C LEU A 103 7.15 11.91 -20.75
N VAL A 104 7.95 11.91 -21.80
CA VAL A 104 7.72 12.61 -23.06
C VAL A 104 6.94 11.69 -23.99
N ILE A 105 5.64 11.97 -24.10
CA ILE A 105 4.70 11.16 -24.89
C ILE A 105 4.94 11.42 -26.39
N ASN A 106 5.24 10.35 -27.10
CA ASN A 106 5.22 10.36 -28.55
C ASN A 106 3.77 10.26 -29.04
N LEU A 107 3.28 11.28 -29.74
CA LEU A 107 1.91 11.35 -30.26
C LEU A 107 1.70 10.55 -31.55
N ASN A 108 2.77 9.98 -32.12
CA ASN A 108 2.68 9.17 -33.32
C ASN A 108 1.95 7.84 -33.06
N ARG A 109 1.04 7.47 -33.96
CA ARG A 109 0.24 6.22 -33.87
C ARG A 109 1.05 4.93 -34.06
N SER A 110 2.33 5.04 -34.41
CA SER A 110 3.23 3.89 -34.69
C SER A 110 4.06 3.46 -33.48
N ASN A 111 3.77 3.96 -32.27
CA ASN A 111 4.53 3.56 -31.08
C ASN A 111 4.36 2.06 -30.80
N PRO A 112 5.45 1.33 -30.48
CA PRO A 112 5.37 -0.03 -29.99
C PRO A 112 4.44 -0.10 -28.77
N LYS A 113 3.43 -0.96 -28.86
CA LYS A 113 2.42 -1.15 -27.82
C LYS A 113 2.16 -2.62 -27.61
N LEU A 114 2.35 -3.08 -26.38
CA LEU A 114 1.99 -4.43 -25.96
C LEU A 114 0.70 -4.37 -25.15
N LYS A 115 -0.32 -5.12 -25.58
CA LYS A 115 -1.64 -5.17 -24.94
C LYS A 115 -1.74 -6.37 -24.01
N ASP A 116 -2.84 -6.40 -23.27
CA ASP A 116 -3.26 -7.56 -22.49
C ASP A 116 -2.31 -7.98 -21.36
N LEU A 117 -1.57 -7.00 -20.82
CA LEU A 117 -0.60 -7.19 -19.75
C LEU A 117 -1.20 -6.96 -18.38
N TYR A 118 -0.81 -7.79 -17.42
CA TYR A 118 -0.93 -7.52 -16.00
C TYR A 118 0.34 -6.84 -15.47
N ILE A 119 0.19 -5.98 -14.46
CA ILE A 119 1.29 -5.32 -13.77
C ILE A 119 1.48 -5.92 -12.37
N ARG A 120 2.74 -6.17 -11.98
CA ARG A 120 3.12 -6.55 -10.61
C ARG A 120 4.25 -5.65 -10.12
N PRO A 121 4.17 -5.07 -8.90
CA PRO A 121 3.04 -5.12 -7.98
C PRO A 121 1.78 -4.41 -8.51
N ASN A 122 0.61 -4.77 -7.98
CA ASN A 122 -0.66 -4.21 -8.43
C ASN A 122 -0.79 -2.73 -8.02
N ILE A 123 -1.35 -1.91 -8.91
CA ILE A 123 -1.67 -0.50 -8.64
C ILE A 123 -2.75 -0.38 -7.54
N ALA A 124 -3.72 -1.30 -7.54
CA ALA A 124 -4.83 -1.36 -6.60
C ALA A 124 -4.98 -2.78 -6.03
N GLN A 125 -5.95 -2.97 -5.12
CA GLN A 125 -6.18 -4.28 -4.49
C GLN A 125 -6.55 -5.38 -5.50
N LYS A 126 -7.26 -5.02 -6.58
CA LYS A 126 -7.63 -5.95 -7.66
C LYS A 126 -6.56 -5.96 -8.75
N ARG A 127 -6.23 -7.15 -9.26
CA ARG A 127 -5.42 -7.30 -10.48
C ARG A 127 -6.15 -6.66 -11.65
N MET A 128 -5.44 -5.85 -12.43
CA MET A 128 -6.00 -5.17 -13.59
C MET A 128 -5.09 -5.33 -14.79
N GLN A 129 -5.73 -5.54 -15.93
CA GLN A 129 -5.07 -5.61 -17.22
C GLN A 129 -4.84 -4.19 -17.74
N GLY A 130 -3.91 -4.05 -18.65
CA GLY A 130 -3.61 -2.80 -19.33
C GLY A 130 -2.72 -3.00 -20.54
N SER A 131 -2.14 -1.90 -20.99
CA SER A 131 -1.22 -1.90 -22.13
C SER A 131 0.02 -1.10 -21.80
N LEU A 132 1.18 -1.60 -22.26
CA LEU A 132 2.48 -0.96 -22.12
C LEU A 132 2.86 -0.33 -23.46
N GLU A 133 3.08 0.98 -23.46
CA GLU A 133 3.46 1.76 -24.63
C GLU A 133 4.89 2.30 -24.47
N ALA A 134 5.70 2.19 -25.52
CA ALA A 134 7.02 2.81 -25.58
C ALA A 134 6.91 4.24 -26.12
N HIS A 135 7.61 5.18 -25.49
CA HIS A 135 7.64 6.59 -25.85
C HIS A 135 9.09 7.10 -26.00
N VAL A 136 9.29 8.42 -26.07
CA VAL A 136 10.60 9.01 -26.41
C VAL A 136 11.67 8.69 -25.36
N ASN A 137 11.31 8.78 -24.07
CA ASN A 137 12.25 8.63 -22.95
C ASN A 137 11.82 7.60 -21.90
N GLY A 138 10.84 6.74 -22.22
CA GLY A 138 10.34 5.76 -21.25
C GLY A 138 9.17 4.93 -21.76
N PHE A 139 8.64 4.11 -20.86
CA PHE A 139 7.41 3.34 -21.03
C PHE A 139 6.26 3.96 -20.25
N ARG A 140 5.04 3.83 -20.77
CA ARG A 140 3.80 4.11 -20.05
C ARG A 140 2.95 2.85 -20.02
N PHE A 141 2.65 2.37 -18.83
CA PHE A 141 1.56 1.43 -18.63
C PHE A 141 0.26 2.20 -18.40
N THR A 142 -0.79 1.84 -19.15
CA THR A 142 -2.15 2.36 -18.94
C THR A 142 -3.08 1.21 -18.62
N SER A 143 -3.69 1.22 -17.43
CA SER A 143 -4.68 0.23 -17.01
C SER A 143 -6.00 0.42 -17.76
N VAL A 144 -6.85 -0.61 -17.78
CA VAL A 144 -8.23 -0.51 -18.30
C VAL A 144 -9.09 0.54 -17.60
N ARG A 145 -8.72 0.95 -16.37
CA ARG A 145 -9.39 2.04 -15.63
C ARG A 145 -8.80 3.42 -15.90
N GLY A 146 -7.74 3.50 -16.71
CA GLY A 146 -7.03 4.73 -17.01
C GLY A 146 -5.95 5.11 -16.01
N ASP A 147 -5.59 4.24 -15.06
CA ASP A 147 -4.43 4.45 -14.18
C ASP A 147 -3.15 4.37 -15.02
N LYS A 148 -2.22 5.31 -14.79
CA LYS A 148 -0.99 5.42 -15.57
C LYS A 148 0.22 5.20 -14.68
N VAL A 149 1.17 4.40 -15.15
CA VAL A 149 2.49 4.20 -14.51
C VAL A 149 3.56 4.49 -15.54
N ASP A 150 4.38 5.49 -15.25
CA ASP A 150 5.47 5.93 -16.13
C ASP A 150 6.81 5.39 -15.63
N ILE A 151 7.61 4.85 -16.55
CA ILE A 151 8.92 4.28 -16.27
C ILE A 151 9.93 4.87 -17.25
N LEU A 152 10.81 5.74 -16.78
CA LEU A 152 11.84 6.36 -17.62
C LEU A 152 12.99 5.40 -17.93
N TYR A 153 13.54 5.48 -19.14
CA TYR A 153 14.68 4.66 -19.57
C TYR A 153 15.92 4.88 -18.70
N ASN A 154 16.21 6.13 -18.32
CA ASN A 154 17.36 6.46 -17.46
C ASN A 154 17.27 5.85 -16.06
N ASN A 155 16.07 5.53 -15.58
CA ASN A 155 15.81 4.96 -14.27
C ASN A 155 15.79 3.43 -14.27
N ILE A 156 15.78 2.76 -15.43
CA ILE A 156 15.89 1.31 -15.50
C ILE A 156 17.36 0.93 -15.26
N LYS A 157 17.59 0.06 -14.27
CA LYS A 157 18.90 -0.55 -13.99
C LYS A 157 19.06 -1.84 -14.78
N HIS A 158 18.05 -2.69 -14.75
CA HIS A 158 17.99 -3.94 -15.52
C HIS A 158 16.61 -4.10 -16.16
N ALA A 159 16.59 -4.49 -17.43
CA ALA A 159 15.39 -4.93 -18.14
C ALA A 159 15.60 -6.39 -18.51
N ILE A 160 14.72 -7.27 -18.03
CA ILE A 160 14.83 -8.72 -18.17
C ILE A 160 13.57 -9.20 -18.87
N PHE A 161 13.76 -10.01 -19.91
CA PHE A 161 12.69 -10.72 -20.59
C PHE A 161 12.80 -12.20 -20.24
N GLN A 162 11.72 -12.76 -19.70
CA GLN A 162 11.58 -14.18 -19.45
C GLN A 162 10.56 -14.75 -20.43
N PRO A 163 10.99 -15.62 -21.37
CA PRO A 163 10.09 -16.30 -22.30
C PRO A 163 9.24 -17.37 -21.58
N CYS A 164 8.29 -17.95 -22.31
CA CYS A 164 7.33 -18.94 -21.80
C CYS A 164 7.87 -20.39 -21.77
N ASP A 165 9.19 -20.60 -21.75
CA ASP A 165 9.77 -21.93 -21.93
C ASP A 165 9.62 -22.79 -20.66
N GLY A 166 8.53 -23.57 -20.60
CA GLY A 166 8.19 -24.41 -19.44
C GLY A 166 7.51 -23.65 -18.27
N GLU A 167 7.13 -22.40 -18.50
CA GLU A 167 6.41 -21.55 -17.56
C GLU A 167 5.05 -21.16 -18.15
N MET A 168 4.06 -20.87 -17.31
CA MET A 168 2.71 -20.46 -17.77
C MET A 168 2.60 -18.95 -18.03
N ILE A 169 3.72 -18.22 -17.99
CA ILE A 169 3.73 -16.77 -18.11
C ILE A 169 4.92 -16.28 -18.93
N ILE A 170 4.71 -15.19 -19.68
CA ILE A 170 5.77 -14.38 -20.27
C ILE A 170 5.94 -13.13 -19.41
N VAL A 171 7.17 -12.75 -19.07
CA VAL A 171 7.44 -11.63 -18.15
C VAL A 171 8.45 -10.64 -18.73
N LEU A 172 8.12 -9.35 -18.63
CA LEU A 172 9.03 -8.21 -18.76
C LEU A 172 9.26 -7.62 -17.37
N HIS A 173 10.45 -7.80 -16.81
CA HIS A 173 10.83 -7.28 -15.49
C HIS A 173 11.77 -6.07 -15.63
N PHE A 174 11.36 -4.95 -15.03
CA PHE A 174 12.19 -3.77 -14.88
C PHE A 174 12.61 -3.59 -13.42
N HIS A 175 13.90 -3.71 -13.17
CA HIS A 175 14.52 -3.33 -11.91
C HIS A 175 15.04 -1.89 -12.02
N LEU A 176 14.56 -1.00 -11.15
CA LEU A 176 14.79 0.43 -11.22
C LEU A 176 15.92 0.88 -10.28
N LYS A 177 16.67 1.90 -10.70
CA LYS A 177 17.70 2.55 -9.88
C LYS A 177 17.07 3.26 -8.68
N ASN A 178 15.98 3.98 -8.94
CA ASN A 178 15.21 4.69 -7.92
C ASN A 178 13.78 4.17 -7.91
N ALA A 179 13.24 3.97 -6.70
CA ALA A 179 11.86 3.54 -6.53
C ALA A 179 10.89 4.61 -7.06
N ILE A 180 9.87 4.17 -7.78
CA ILE A 180 8.77 5.04 -8.23
C ILE A 180 7.52 4.81 -7.37
N MET A 181 6.69 5.83 -7.24
CA MET A 181 5.41 5.72 -6.55
C MET A 181 4.30 5.41 -7.54
N PHE A 182 3.57 4.32 -7.30
CA PHE A 182 2.26 4.12 -7.88
C PHE A 182 1.39 3.36 -6.89
N GLY A 183 0.07 3.61 -6.91
CA GLY A 183 -0.81 3.16 -5.84
C GLY A 183 -0.47 3.86 -4.52
N LYS A 184 -0.19 3.08 -3.47
CA LYS A 184 0.14 3.59 -2.12
C LYS A 184 1.59 3.34 -1.70
N LYS A 185 2.39 2.64 -2.50
CA LYS A 185 3.74 2.21 -2.09
C LYS A 185 4.75 2.59 -3.15
N ARG A 186 6.02 2.68 -2.71
CA ARG A 186 7.17 2.83 -3.61
C ARG A 186 7.63 1.46 -4.07
N HIS A 187 8.00 1.37 -5.35
CA HIS A 187 8.38 0.13 -5.99
C HIS A 187 9.65 0.32 -6.80
N THR A 188 10.67 -0.51 -6.53
CA THR A 188 11.90 -0.61 -7.32
C THR A 188 11.77 -1.63 -8.44
N ASP A 189 10.90 -2.61 -8.27
CA ASP A 189 10.73 -3.72 -9.19
C ASP A 189 9.32 -3.68 -9.76
N VAL A 190 9.23 -3.64 -11.09
CA VAL A 190 7.97 -3.59 -11.82
C VAL A 190 8.02 -4.62 -12.93
N GLN A 191 7.05 -5.52 -12.91
CA GLN A 191 6.88 -6.60 -13.87
C GLN A 191 5.61 -6.38 -14.68
N PHE A 192 5.70 -6.66 -15.96
CA PHE A 192 4.57 -6.83 -16.84
C PHE A 192 4.54 -8.25 -17.31
N TYR A 193 3.40 -8.91 -17.21
CA TYR A 193 3.30 -10.31 -17.60
C TYR A 193 1.98 -10.60 -18.28
N THR A 194 1.98 -11.63 -19.13
CA THR A 194 0.77 -12.26 -19.66
C THR A 194 0.78 -13.73 -19.25
N GLU A 195 -0.39 -14.30 -19.06
CA GLU A 195 -0.57 -15.72 -18.75
C GLU A 195 -0.78 -16.45 -20.08
N VAL A 196 0.02 -17.48 -20.32
CA VAL A 196 -0.04 -18.34 -21.50
C VAL A 196 -0.50 -19.71 -21.03
N GLY A 197 -1.68 -20.12 -21.50
CA GLY A 197 -2.27 -21.42 -21.19
C GLY A 197 -3.79 -21.38 -21.13
N GLU A 198 -4.42 -22.36 -21.76
CA GLU A 198 -5.85 -22.63 -21.62
C GLU A 198 -6.11 -23.26 -20.25
N ILE A 199 -6.73 -22.52 -19.34
CA ILE A 199 -7.40 -23.14 -18.20
C ILE A 199 -8.77 -23.61 -18.70
N THR A 200 -8.80 -24.72 -19.44
CA THR A 200 -10.04 -25.46 -19.68
C THR A 200 -10.32 -26.30 -18.43
N THR A 201 -10.92 -25.68 -17.41
CA THR A 201 -11.62 -26.49 -16.39
C THR A 201 -12.93 -27.00 -16.97
N ASP A 202 -12.84 -27.96 -17.89
CA ASP A 202 -14.01 -28.70 -18.35
C ASP A 202 -14.28 -29.83 -17.37
N LEU A 203 -14.71 -29.44 -16.16
CA LEU A 203 -15.26 -30.36 -15.17
C LEU A 203 -16.68 -30.75 -15.59
N GLY A 204 -16.74 -31.58 -16.64
CA GLY A 204 -17.88 -32.41 -16.97
C GLY A 204 -18.53 -32.09 -18.30
N LYS A 205 -18.19 -32.85 -19.35
CA LYS A 205 -19.00 -33.96 -19.85
C LYS A 205 -18.46 -34.50 -21.18
N HIS A 206 -18.43 -35.84 -21.23
CA HIS A 206 -18.51 -36.69 -22.42
C HIS A 206 -17.20 -36.90 -23.20
N GLN A 207 -16.61 -38.06 -22.92
CA GLN A 207 -15.82 -38.82 -23.89
C GLN A 207 -16.63 -38.98 -25.18
N HIS A 208 -16.10 -38.48 -26.29
CA HIS A 208 -15.99 -39.12 -27.61
C HIS A 208 -15.96 -38.05 -28.71
N MET A 209 -14.92 -38.14 -29.56
CA MET A 209 -14.64 -37.35 -30.77
C MET A 209 -14.09 -35.94 -30.53
N HIS A 210 -12.77 -35.76 -30.71
CA HIS A 210 -12.19 -34.82 -31.72
C HIS A 210 -10.64 -34.71 -31.64
N ASP A 211 -9.90 -35.78 -31.95
CA ASP A 211 -8.43 -35.71 -32.17
C ASP A 211 -8.02 -34.75 -33.32
N ARG A 212 -9.00 -34.32 -34.14
CA ARG A 212 -8.81 -33.40 -35.28
C ARG A 212 -8.82 -31.94 -34.88
N ASP A 213 -9.50 -31.59 -33.79
CA ASP A 213 -9.58 -30.22 -33.28
C ASP A 213 -8.39 -29.91 -32.36
N ASP A 214 -7.91 -30.90 -31.60
CA ASP A 214 -6.72 -30.77 -30.75
C ASP A 214 -5.44 -30.44 -31.55
N LEU A 215 -5.25 -31.07 -32.71
CA LEU A 215 -4.13 -30.75 -33.61
C LEU A 215 -4.21 -29.33 -34.19
N TYR A 216 -5.42 -28.80 -34.37
CA TYR A 216 -5.62 -27.45 -34.89
C TYR A 216 -5.42 -26.41 -33.77
N ALA A 217 -5.83 -26.73 -32.54
CA ALA A 217 -5.57 -25.91 -31.36
C ALA A 217 -4.06 -25.82 -31.03
N GLU A 218 -3.33 -26.93 -31.16
CA GLU A 218 -1.85 -26.93 -31.04
C GLU A 218 -1.18 -26.06 -32.12
N GLN A 219 -1.66 -26.11 -33.37
CA GLN A 219 -1.10 -25.28 -34.44
C GLN A 219 -1.39 -23.77 -34.23
N VAL A 220 -2.59 -23.42 -33.76
CA VAL A 220 -2.97 -22.02 -33.49
C VAL A 220 -2.20 -21.45 -32.28
N SER A 221 -1.89 -22.26 -31.28
CA SER A 221 -1.12 -21.82 -30.11
C SER A 221 0.38 -21.64 -30.37
N LEU A 222 0.91 -22.15 -31.48
CA LEU A 222 2.32 -21.99 -31.88
C LEU A 222 2.58 -20.81 -32.82
N ASP A 223 1.53 -20.26 -33.45
CA ASP A 223 1.62 -19.24 -34.51
C ASP A 223 1.27 -17.80 -34.05
N ASP A 224 0.97 -17.57 -32.77
CA ASP A 224 0.73 -16.25 -32.13
C ASP A 224 1.78 -15.91 -31.05
#